data_AF-A0A935ZM30-F1
#
_entry.id   AF-A0A935ZM30-F1
#
_cell.length_a   1.000
_cell.length_b   1.000
_cell.length_c   1.000
_cell.angle_alpha   90.00
_cell.angle_beta   90.00
_cell.angle_gamma   90.00
#
_symmetry.space_group_name_H-M   'P 1'
#
loop_
_entity.id
_entity.type
_entity.pdbx_description
1 polymer ?
#
loop_
_entity_poly.entity_id
_entity_poly.type
_entity_poly.pdbx_seq_one_letter_code
_entity_poly.pdbx_strand_id
1 'polypeptide(L)'
;MTAHAPRSLDPLALLVRELLLSRSEGLAPAQLAAFIQGWTSALELLARTDLTVPEVEPVVHAAVATLVGRVEAASREVLSEDEDDAAPE
;
A
#
# COMPACT_ATOMS: atom_id res chain seq x y z
N MET A 1 -15.18 17.06 -24.91
CA MET A 1 -14.68 17.34 -23.54
C MET A 1 -15.27 16.29 -22.61
N THR A 2 -14.60 15.15 -22.49
CA THR A 2 -14.97 14.09 -21.54
C THR A 2 -14.58 14.54 -20.15
N ALA A 3 -15.57 14.79 -19.30
CA ALA A 3 -15.37 15.05 -17.89
C ALA A 3 -14.75 13.80 -17.25
N HIS A 4 -13.50 13.90 -16.81
CA HIS A 4 -12.86 12.90 -15.98
C HIS A 4 -13.49 13.01 -14.59
N ALA A 5 -14.55 12.24 -14.33
CA ALA A 5 -15.13 12.15 -13.00
C ALA A 5 -14.01 11.66 -12.05
N PRO A 6 -13.79 12.31 -10.89
CA PRO A 6 -12.82 11.82 -9.93
C PRO A 6 -13.24 10.41 -9.55
N ARG A 7 -12.39 9.41 -9.80
CA ARG A 7 -12.60 8.07 -9.23
C ARG A 7 -12.72 8.29 -7.73
N SER A 8 -13.86 7.95 -7.13
CA SER A 8 -13.97 7.93 -5.68
C SER A 8 -12.99 6.86 -5.21
N LEU A 9 -11.80 7.29 -4.75
CA LEU A 9 -10.80 6.40 -4.18
C LEU A 9 -11.47 5.55 -3.09
N ASP A 10 -11.23 4.23 -3.12
CA ASP A 10 -11.64 3.32 -2.04
C ASP A 10 -11.23 3.96 -0.70
N PRO A 11 -12.12 4.05 0.32
CA PRO A 11 -11.75 4.58 1.63
C PRO A 11 -10.47 3.96 2.21
N LEU A 12 -10.19 2.68 1.91
CA LEU A 12 -8.94 2.04 2.28
C LEU A 12 -7.74 2.64 1.53
N ALA A 13 -7.87 2.91 0.22
CA ALA A 13 -6.83 3.55 -0.57
C ALA A 13 -6.53 4.97 -0.08
N LEU A 14 -7.56 5.75 0.26
CA LEU A 14 -7.38 7.06 0.91
C LEU A 14 -6.60 6.95 2.22
N LEU A 15 -6.97 6.01 3.09
CA LEU A 15 -6.28 5.83 4.36
C LEU A 15 -4.81 5.41 4.16
N VAL A 16 -4.55 4.47 3.24
CA VAL A 16 -3.19 4.02 2.92
C VAL A 16 -2.36 5.17 2.35
N ARG A 17 -2.94 5.99 1.46
CA ARG A 17 -2.31 7.19 0.90
C ARG A 17 -1.88 8.16 2.00
N GLU A 18 -2.79 8.55 2.87
CA GLU A 18 -2.50 9.50 3.95
C GLU A 18 -1.44 8.95 4.92
N LEU A 19 -1.48 7.65 5.22
CA LEU A 19 -0.46 7.00 6.04
C LEU A 19 0.91 6.99 5.37
N LEU A 20 0.98 6.64 4.09
CA LEU A 20 2.24 6.61 3.34
C LEU A 20 2.84 8.01 3.25
N LEU A 21 2.05 9.01 2.85
CA LEU A 21 2.46 10.41 2.75
C LEU A 21 2.95 10.96 4.09
N SER A 22 2.18 10.77 5.17
CA SER A 22 2.55 11.25 6.51
C SER A 22 3.83 10.62 7.03
N ARG A 23 4.13 9.37 6.65
CA ARG A 23 5.33 8.65 7.10
C ARG A 23 6.54 8.87 6.21
N SER A 24 6.33 9.28 4.97
CA SER A 24 7.37 9.56 4.00
C SER A 24 7.76 11.03 3.90
N GLU A 25 6.95 11.93 4.49
CA GLU A 25 7.18 13.36 4.47
C GLU A 25 8.59 13.74 4.98
N GLY A 26 9.33 14.49 4.16
CA GLY A 26 10.67 14.96 4.50
C GLY A 26 11.77 13.91 4.42
N LEU A 27 11.48 12.67 4.02
CA LEU A 27 12.51 11.66 3.79
C LEU A 27 13.34 12.01 2.55
N ALA A 28 14.67 11.86 2.67
CA ALA A 28 15.55 11.91 1.51
C ALA A 28 15.27 10.73 0.56
N PRO A 29 15.59 10.81 -0.74
CA PRO A 29 15.25 9.76 -1.72
C PRO A 29 15.70 8.34 -1.33
N ALA A 30 16.91 8.20 -0.77
CA ALA A 30 17.39 6.89 -0.31
C ALA A 30 16.61 6.34 0.90
N GLN A 31 16.14 7.23 1.78
CA GLN A 31 15.33 6.87 2.94
C GLN A 31 13.91 6.51 2.52
N LEU A 32 13.35 7.23 1.53
CA LEU A 32 12.06 6.91 0.93
C LEU A 32 12.06 5.52 0.29
N ALA A 33 13.09 5.21 -0.51
CA ALA A 33 13.23 3.88 -1.12
C ALA A 33 13.32 2.77 -0.05
N ALA A 34 14.11 2.98 1.00
CA ALA A 34 14.22 2.04 2.12
C ALA A 34 12.88 1.88 2.87
N PHE A 35 12.13 2.97 3.06
CA PHE A 35 10.81 2.95 3.67
C PHE A 35 9.81 2.12 2.84
N ILE A 36 9.71 2.37 1.52
CA ILE A 36 8.82 1.64 0.62
C ILE A 36 9.18 0.15 0.57
N GLN A 37 10.47 -0.16 0.52
CA GLN A 37 10.94 -1.55 0.56
C GLN A 37 10.54 -2.23 1.88
N GLY A 38 10.80 -1.59 3.02
CA GLY A 38 10.45 -2.12 4.34
C GLY A 38 8.95 -2.31 4.52
N TRP A 39 8.13 -1.38 4.03
CA TRP A 39 6.67 -1.48 4.01
C TRP A 39 6.20 -2.71 3.23
N THR A 40 6.71 -2.90 2.01
CA THR A 40 6.37 -4.06 1.18
C THR A 40 6.75 -5.37 1.86
N SER A 41 7.97 -5.48 2.39
CA SER A 41 8.41 -6.68 3.12
C SER A 41 7.59 -6.97 4.37
N ALA A 42 7.10 -5.94 5.07
CA ALA A 42 6.23 -6.12 6.22
C ALA A 42 4.85 -6.69 5.82
N LEU A 43 4.28 -6.21 4.71
CA LEU A 43 3.02 -6.75 4.18
C LEU A 43 3.18 -8.22 3.75
N GLU A 44 4.26 -8.55 3.04
CA GLU A 44 4.57 -9.94 2.66
C GLU A 44 4.67 -10.86 3.87
N LEU A 45 5.29 -10.41 4.96
CA LEU A 45 5.38 -11.17 6.20
C LEU A 45 4.00 -11.38 6.85
N LEU A 46 3.17 -10.33 6.87
CA LEU A 46 1.81 -10.40 7.41
C LEU A 46 0.91 -11.32 6.59
N ALA A 47 1.09 -11.40 5.27
CA ALA A 47 0.35 -12.35 4.43
C ALA A 47 0.65 -13.81 4.80
N ARG A 48 1.84 -14.10 5.33
CA ARG A 48 2.27 -15.43 5.79
C ARG A 48 1.83 -15.72 7.22
N THR A 49 0.56 -15.46 7.49
CA THR A 49 -0.05 -15.65 8.80
C THR A 49 0.03 -17.09 9.30
N ASP A 50 0.14 -18.06 8.40
CA ASP A 50 0.40 -19.48 8.68
C ASP A 50 1.75 -19.71 9.37
N LEU A 51 2.73 -18.85 9.12
CA LEU A 51 4.04 -18.92 9.76
C LEU A 51 4.14 -18.09 11.04
N THR A 52 3.45 -16.95 11.09
CA THR A 52 3.53 -16.04 12.23
C THR A 52 2.53 -16.38 13.33
N VAL A 53 1.41 -17.04 12.99
CA VAL A 53 0.34 -17.44 13.91
C VAL A 53 -0.21 -18.83 13.52
N PRO A 54 0.59 -19.91 13.64
CA PRO A 54 0.27 -21.22 13.05
C PRO A 54 -0.98 -21.91 13.62
N GLU A 55 -1.44 -21.52 14.80
CA GLU A 55 -2.57 -22.17 15.50
C GLU A 55 -3.89 -21.40 15.37
N VAL A 56 -3.95 -20.33 14.57
CA VAL A 56 -5.20 -19.57 14.39
C VAL A 56 -6.14 -20.27 13.43
N GLU A 57 -7.44 -19.98 13.55
CA GLU A 57 -8.44 -20.53 12.64
C GLU A 57 -8.15 -20.16 11.18
N PRO A 58 -8.36 -21.08 10.21
CA PRO A 58 -8.08 -20.83 8.79
C PRO A 58 -8.77 -19.59 8.21
N VAL A 59 -9.94 -19.23 8.74
CA VAL A 59 -10.67 -18.02 8.36
C VAL A 59 -9.86 -16.75 8.63
N VAL A 60 -9.06 -16.74 9.70
CA VAL A 60 -8.21 -15.59 10.05
C VAL A 60 -7.05 -15.46 9.07
N HIS A 61 -6.42 -16.58 8.68
CA HIS A 61 -5.40 -16.56 7.62
C HIS A 61 -5.94 -15.96 6.32
N ALA A 62 -7.12 -16.41 5.89
CA ALA A 62 -7.77 -15.91 4.67
C ALA A 62 -8.15 -14.43 4.78
N ALA A 63 -8.67 -14.00 5.94
CA ALA A 63 -9.03 -12.61 6.19
C ALA A 63 -7.81 -11.69 6.17
N VAL A 64 -6.71 -12.10 6.80
CA VAL A 64 -5.45 -11.36 6.82
C VAL A 64 -4.85 -11.27 5.41
N ALA A 65 -4.77 -12.38 4.69
CA ALA A 65 -4.30 -12.38 3.30
C ALA A 65 -5.14 -11.46 2.40
N THR A 66 -6.46 -11.46 2.57
CA THR A 66 -7.37 -10.57 1.84
C THR A 66 -7.11 -9.10 2.17
N LEU A 67 -6.97 -8.77 3.45
CA LEU A 67 -6.70 -7.40 3.89
C LEU A 67 -5.35 -6.91 3.37
N VAL A 68 -4.30 -7.72 3.52
CA VAL A 68 -2.95 -7.38 3.03
C VAL A 68 -2.97 -7.15 1.52
N GLY A 69 -3.60 -8.03 0.74
CA GLY A 69 -3.70 -7.84 -0.71
C GLY A 69 -4.41 -6.55 -1.11
N ARG A 70 -5.43 -6.12 -0.35
CA ARG A 70 -6.08 -4.82 -0.58
C ARG A 70 -5.17 -3.63 -0.24
N VAL A 71 -4.41 -3.73 0.85
CA VAL A 71 -3.44 -2.69 1.25
C VAL A 71 -2.28 -2.59 0.24
N GLU A 72 -1.80 -3.71 -0.28
CA GLU A 72 -0.77 -3.75 -1.33
C GLU A 72 -1.27 -3.11 -2.63
N ALA A 73 -2.51 -3.43 -3.05
CA ALA A 73 -3.12 -2.83 -4.22
C ALA A 73 -3.25 -1.31 -4.08
N ALA A 74 -3.75 -0.84 -2.93
CA ALA A 74 -3.83 0.58 -2.61
C ALA A 74 -2.45 1.26 -2.58
N SER A 75 -1.45 0.60 -1.98
CA SER A 75 -0.08 1.14 -1.91
C SER A 75 0.50 1.32 -3.32
N ARG A 76 0.26 0.35 -4.22
CA ARG A 76 0.72 0.41 -5.61
C ARG A 76 0.04 1.52 -6.39
N GLU A 77 -1.27 1.69 -6.24
CA GLU A 77 -2.03 2.77 -6.87
C GLU A 77 -1.43 4.14 -6.49
N VAL A 78 -1.25 4.39 -5.18
CA VAL A 78 -0.67 5.64 -4.68
C VAL A 78 0.74 5.89 -5.22
N LEU A 79 1.61 4.87 -5.19
CA LEU A 79 3.00 5.03 -5.66
C LEU A 79 3.08 5.21 -7.18
N SER A 80 2.12 4.68 -7.95
CA SER A 80 2.05 4.88 -9.40
C SER A 80 1.51 6.24 -9.81
N GLU A 81 0.66 6.88 -8.99
CA GLU A 81 0.14 8.23 -9.27
C GLU A 81 1.26 9.28 -9.26
N ASP A 82 2.29 9.12 -8.42
CA ASP A 82 3.43 10.04 -8.36
C ASP A 82 4.41 9.88 -9.56
N GLU A 83 4.44 8.72 -10.23
CA GLU A 83 5.30 8.49 -11.41
C GLU A 83 4.77 9.19 -12.68
N ASP A 84 3.45 9.28 -12.85
CA ASP A 84 2.83 9.94 -14.02
C ASP A 84 2.98 11.47 -13.98
N ASP A 85 3.16 12.08 -12.80
CA ASP A 85 3.34 13.54 -12.63
C ASP A 85 4.82 13.98 -12.79
N ALA A 86 5.75 13.03 -12.87
CA ALA A 86 7.20 13.28 -12.94
C ALA A 86 7.80 13.22 -14.36
N ALA A 87 7.00 13.00 -15.40
CA ALA A 87 7.46 13.00 -16.79
C ALA A 87 7.64 14.45 -17.34
N PRO A 88 8.84 14.86 -17.77
CA PRO A 88 9.02 16.15 -18.46
C PRO A 88 8.60 16.03 -19.94
N GLU A 89 7.90 17.04 -20.46
CA GLU A 89 7.86 17.34 -21.90
C GLU A 89 9.25 17.75 -22.43
#